data_AF-F1YGS2-F1
#
_entry.id   AF-F1YGS2-F1
#
_cell.length_a   1.000
_cell.length_b   1.000
_cell.length_c   1.000
_cell.angle_alpha   90.00
_cell.angle_beta   90.00
_cell.angle_gamma   90.00
#
_symmetry.space_group_name_H-M   'P 1'
#
loop_
_entity.id
_entity.type
_entity.pdbx_description
1 polymer ?
#
loop_
_entity_poly.entity_id
_entity_poly.type
_entity_poly.pdbx_seq_one_letter_code
_entity_poly.pdbx_strand_id
1 'polypeptide(L)'
;MVDSERGRRRKYCKRSCRQRAYEQRTLVEGTSIPEDAIILSPTEAADLGDRMFALRCAAEDLTTALGEKADRSTITDLAAEVLRLAHEAERLR
;
A
#
# COMPACT_ATOMS: atom_id res chain seq x y z
N MET A 1 40.03 7.90 -0.20
CA MET A 1 40.06 8.52 1.15
C MET A 1 40.06 7.38 2.14
N VAL A 2 41.14 7.23 2.89
CA VAL A 2 41.31 6.16 3.90
C VAL A 2 40.52 6.55 5.14
N ASP A 3 39.75 5.60 5.69
CA ASP A 3 39.00 5.80 6.94
C ASP A 3 39.98 5.60 8.11
N SER A 4 39.94 6.47 9.12
CA SER A 4 40.89 6.37 10.25
C SER A 4 40.56 5.15 11.13
N GLU A 5 41.55 4.31 11.41
CA GLU A 5 41.40 3.12 12.26
C GLU A 5 41.17 3.44 13.75
N ARG A 6 41.47 4.67 14.17
CA ARG A 6 41.23 5.17 15.52
C ARG A 6 40.35 6.42 15.50
N GLY A 7 39.34 6.45 16.37
CA GLY A 7 38.37 7.54 16.50
C GLY A 7 36.99 7.22 15.93
N ARG A 8 36.07 8.20 15.97
CA ARG A 8 34.72 8.04 15.43
C ARG A 8 34.78 7.90 13.91
N ARG A 9 34.28 6.77 13.40
CA ARG A 9 34.19 6.51 11.95
C ARG A 9 33.44 7.62 11.22
N ARG A 10 33.84 7.88 9.99
CA ARG A 10 33.18 8.86 9.14
C ARG A 10 31.74 8.39 8.85
N LYS A 11 30.77 9.28 9.05
CA LYS A 11 29.36 9.00 8.73
C LYS A 11 29.12 8.79 7.22
N TYR A 12 29.99 9.32 6.36
CA TYR A 12 29.84 9.27 4.90
C TYR A 12 31.14 8.89 4.21
N CYS A 13 31.01 8.01 3.20
CA CYS A 13 32.11 7.52 2.37
C CYS A 13 32.87 8.62 1.63
N LYS A 14 32.15 9.60 1.06
CA LYS A 14 32.67 10.67 0.21
C LYS A 14 31.78 11.92 0.33
N ARG A 15 32.27 13.06 -0.18
CA ARG A 15 31.50 14.32 -0.24
C ARG A 15 30.20 14.16 -1.03
N SER A 16 30.21 13.40 -2.13
CA SER A 16 28.99 13.07 -2.89
C SER A 16 27.97 12.28 -2.07
N CYS A 17 28.43 11.32 -1.25
CA CYS A 17 27.55 10.57 -0.34
C CYS A 17 26.88 11.50 0.68
N ARG A 18 27.63 12.48 1.23
CA ARG A 18 27.09 13.50 2.15
C ARG A 18 26.10 14.42 1.45
N GLN A 19 26.37 14.81 0.20
CA GLN A 19 25.51 15.68 -0.60
C GLN A 19 24.17 15.00 -0.92
N ARG A 20 24.20 13.74 -1.39
CA ARG A 20 22.98 12.95 -1.61
C ARG A 20 22.17 12.78 -0.34
N ALA A 21 22.82 12.53 0.80
CA ALA A 21 22.13 12.41 2.07
C ALA A 21 21.50 13.75 2.53
N TYR A 22 22.10 14.89 2.17
CA TYR A 22 21.51 16.22 2.39
C TYR A 22 20.31 16.44 1.48
N GLU A 23 20.45 16.22 0.18
CA GLU A 23 19.36 16.34 -0.80
C GLU A 23 18.18 15.46 -0.45
N GLN A 24 18.41 14.22 -0.01
CA GLN A 24 17.35 13.34 0.47
C GLN A 24 16.61 13.90 1.69
N ARG A 25 17.33 14.49 2.66
CA ARG A 25 16.68 15.11 3.82
C ARG A 25 15.93 16.38 3.43
N THR A 26 16.49 17.20 2.55
CA THR A 26 15.89 18.45 2.08
C THR A 26 14.67 18.20 1.18
N LEU A 27 14.67 17.12 0.39
CA LEU A 27 13.50 16.71 -0.39
C LEU A 27 12.30 16.31 0.48
N VAL A 28 12.54 15.86 1.72
CA VAL A 28 11.49 15.54 2.70
C VAL A 28 11.37 16.59 3.81
N GLU A 29 12.11 17.69 3.70
CA GLU A 29 12.10 18.79 4.66
C GLU A 29 10.88 19.67 4.36
N GLY A 30 9.92 19.72 5.29
CA GLY A 30 8.63 20.38 5.10
C GLY A 30 7.48 19.45 4.70
N THR A 31 7.76 18.17 4.43
CA THR A 31 6.70 17.14 4.41
C THR A 31 6.47 16.67 5.84
N SER A 32 5.73 17.43 6.64
CA SER A 32 5.25 16.90 7.93
C SER A 32 4.22 15.81 7.62
N ILE A 33 4.66 14.55 7.65
CA ILE A 33 3.75 13.42 7.60
C ILE A 33 3.02 13.38 8.96
N PRO A 34 1.68 13.39 8.98
CA PRO A 34 0.93 13.23 10.22
C PRO A 34 1.36 11.98 11.01
N GLU A 35 1.29 12.03 12.34
CA GLU A 35 1.67 10.90 13.20
C GLU A 35 0.82 9.64 12.93
N ASP A 36 -0.42 9.84 12.47
CA ASP A 36 -1.40 8.81 12.14
C ASP A 36 -1.46 8.47 10.64
N ALA A 37 -0.52 8.98 9.83
CA ALA A 37 -0.52 8.70 8.41
C ALA A 37 -0.09 7.26 8.10
N ILE A 38 -0.80 6.63 7.16
CA ILE A 38 -0.39 5.37 6.54
C ILE A 38 0.42 5.71 5.28
N ILE A 39 1.67 5.25 5.21
CA ILE A 39 2.53 5.42 4.04
C ILE A 39 2.51 4.13 3.23
N LEU A 40 2.07 4.22 1.97
CA LEU A 40 2.11 3.13 1.00
C LEU A 40 3.04 3.52 -0.15
N SER A 41 3.75 2.54 -0.69
CA SER A 41 4.40 2.65 -1.99
C SER A 41 3.35 2.82 -3.10
N PRO A 42 3.72 3.37 -4.26
CA PRO A 42 2.79 3.48 -5.39
C PRO A 42 2.20 2.13 -5.82
N THR A 43 2.98 1.05 -5.72
CA THR A 43 2.52 -0.31 -6.03
C THR A 43 1.51 -0.80 -5.01
N GLU A 44 1.77 -0.66 -3.70
CA GLU A 44 0.82 -1.06 -2.65
C GLU A 44 -0.49 -0.28 -2.75
N ALA A 45 -0.44 1.01 -3.10
CA ALA A 45 -1.62 1.83 -3.32
C ALA A 45 -2.44 1.36 -4.54
N ALA A 46 -1.78 1.00 -5.64
CA ALA A 46 -2.44 0.44 -6.83
C ALA A 46 -3.07 -0.93 -6.52
N ASP A 47 -2.32 -1.83 -5.88
CA ASP A 47 -2.79 -3.16 -5.52
C ASP A 47 -3.98 -3.12 -4.53
N LEU A 48 -4.01 -2.14 -3.62
CA LEU A 48 -5.17 -1.88 -2.76
C LEU A 48 -6.37 -1.40 -3.59
N GLY A 49 -6.15 -0.48 -4.54
CA GLY A 49 -7.17 0.00 -5.46
C GLY A 49 -7.81 -1.12 -6.27
N ASP A 50 -7.00 -2.02 -6.82
CA ASP A 50 -7.48 -3.16 -7.63
C ASP A 50 -8.33 -4.13 -6.81
N ARG A 51 -7.91 -4.44 -5.57
CA ARG A 51 -8.70 -5.30 -4.67
C ARG A 51 -10.02 -4.65 -4.26
N MET A 52 -10.01 -3.35 -3.96
CA MET A 52 -11.24 -2.60 -3.65
C MET A 52 -12.18 -2.53 -4.85
N PHE A 53 -11.63 -2.40 -6.05
CA PHE A 53 -12.42 -2.44 -7.29
C PHE A 53 -13.09 -3.80 -7.47
N ALA A 54 -12.34 -4.90 -7.32
CA ALA A 54 -12.88 -6.25 -7.42
C ALA A 54 -13.98 -6.52 -6.40
N LEU A 55 -13.78 -6.11 -5.13
CA LEU A 55 -14.79 -6.22 -4.08
C LEU A 55 -16.08 -5.49 -4.44
N ARG A 56 -15.98 -4.25 -4.94
CA ARG A 56 -17.14 -3.46 -5.37
C ARG A 56 -17.89 -4.18 -6.51
N CYS A 57 -17.18 -4.67 -7.52
CA CYS A 57 -17.79 -5.40 -8.62
C CYS A 57 -18.54 -6.65 -8.14
N ALA A 58 -17.94 -7.46 -7.26
CA ALA A 58 -18.62 -8.63 -6.70
C ALA A 58 -19.89 -8.25 -5.91
N ALA A 59 -19.88 -7.12 -5.20
CA ALA A 59 -21.06 -6.62 -4.50
C ALA A 59 -22.15 -6.12 -5.47
N GLU A 60 -21.77 -5.49 -6.58
CA GLU A 60 -22.67 -5.08 -7.67
C GLU A 60 -23.28 -6.30 -8.37
N ASP A 61 -22.51 -7.36 -8.61
CA ASP A 61 -22.98 -8.62 -9.19
C ASP A 61 -23.98 -9.31 -8.26
N LEU A 62 -23.70 -9.36 -6.95
CA LEU A 62 -24.64 -9.87 -5.96
C LEU A 62 -25.95 -9.06 -5.94
N THR A 63 -25.85 -7.73 -6.03
CA THR A 63 -27.01 -6.84 -6.09
C THR A 63 -27.85 -7.10 -7.34
N THR A 64 -27.18 -7.31 -8.48
CA THR A 64 -27.83 -7.66 -9.76
C THR A 64 -28.55 -9.00 -9.66
N ALA A 65 -27.88 -10.03 -9.14
CA ALA A 65 -28.46 -11.36 -8.95
C ALA A 65 -29.69 -11.34 -8.02
N LEU A 66 -29.67 -10.53 -6.96
CA LEU A 66 -30.82 -10.31 -6.09
C LEU A 66 -31.99 -9.64 -6.85
N GLY A 67 -31.70 -8.62 -7.66
CA GLY A 67 -32.69 -7.92 -8.48
C GLY A 67 -33.33 -8.83 -9.54
N GLU A 68 -32.56 -9.74 -10.12
CA GLU A 68 -33.01 -10.71 -11.12
C GLU A 68 -33.67 -11.95 -10.51
N LYS A 69 -33.72 -12.07 -9.18
CA LYS A 69 -34.23 -13.23 -8.44
C LYS A 69 -33.51 -14.52 -8.85
N ALA A 70 -32.19 -14.45 -8.96
CA ALA A 70 -31.35 -15.62 -9.14
C ALA A 70 -31.64 -16.68 -8.06
N ASP A 71 -31.33 -17.93 -8.36
CA ASP A 71 -31.56 -19.01 -7.42
C ASP A 71 -30.68 -18.87 -6.17
N ARG A 72 -31.08 -19.57 -5.10
CA ARG A 72 -30.42 -19.48 -3.80
C ARG A 72 -28.94 -19.90 -3.85
N SER A 73 -28.58 -20.86 -4.70
CA SER A 73 -27.17 -21.30 -4.77
C SER A 73 -26.30 -20.21 -5.38
N THR A 74 -26.74 -19.61 -6.49
CA THR A 74 -26.06 -18.45 -7.11
C THR A 74 -25.87 -17.30 -6.13
N ILE A 75 -26.91 -16.92 -5.38
CA ILE A 75 -26.81 -15.84 -4.38
C ILE A 75 -25.82 -16.20 -3.27
N THR A 76 -25.82 -17.45 -2.82
CA THR A 76 -24.91 -17.92 -1.76
C THR A 76 -23.47 -17.88 -2.23
N ASP A 77 -23.21 -18.28 -3.46
CA ASP A 77 -21.86 -18.30 -4.05
C ASP A 77 -21.32 -16.86 -4.23
N LEU A 78 -22.14 -15.95 -4.76
CA LEU A 78 -21.77 -14.54 -4.91
C LEU A 78 -21.53 -13.87 -3.55
N ALA A 79 -22.33 -14.16 -2.53
CA ALA A 79 -22.11 -13.65 -1.18
C ALA A 79 -20.80 -14.17 -0.57
N ALA A 80 -20.47 -15.45 -0.78
CA ALA A 80 -19.20 -16.01 -0.34
C ALA A 80 -18.01 -15.34 -1.05
N GLU A 81 -18.15 -15.04 -2.34
CA GLU A 81 -17.11 -14.35 -3.12
C GLU A 81 -16.87 -12.91 -2.65
N VAL A 82 -17.94 -12.16 -2.35
CA VAL A 82 -17.83 -10.82 -1.75
C VAL A 82 -17.05 -10.87 -0.44
N LEU A 83 -17.35 -11.84 0.44
CA LEU A 83 -16.63 -11.99 1.72
C LEU A 83 -15.17 -12.36 1.51
N ARG A 84 -14.87 -13.24 0.53
CA ARG A 84 -13.49 -13.61 0.18
C ARG A 84 -12.69 -12.38 -0.26
N LEU A 85 -13.26 -11.59 -1.19
CA LEU A 85 -12.62 -10.38 -1.69
C LEU A 85 -12.46 -9.30 -0.62
N ALA A 86 -13.41 -9.20 0.32
CA ALA A 86 -13.32 -8.29 1.45
C ALA A 86 -12.11 -8.66 2.35
N HIS A 87 -11.97 -9.93 2.71
CA HIS A 87 -10.82 -10.40 3.47
C HIS A 87 -9.49 -10.21 2.73
N GLU A 88 -9.48 -10.30 1.41
CA GLU A 88 -8.30 -10.01 0.60
C GLU A 88 -7.97 -8.51 0.58
N ALA A 89 -8.98 -7.63 0.47
CA ALA A 89 -8.80 -6.18 0.47
C ALA A 89 -8.29 -5.64 1.82
N GLU A 90 -8.67 -6.26 2.95
CA GLU A 90 -8.23 -5.88 4.30
C GLU A 90 -6.71 -6.06 4.54
N ARG A 91 -6.05 -6.87 3.72
CA ARG A 91 -4.63 -7.20 3.91
C ARG A 91 -3.72 -6.08 3.40
N LEU A 92 -3.38 -5.13 4.26
CA LEU A 92 -2.27 -4.20 4.03
C LEU A 92 -0.96 -4.93 4.39
N ARG A 93 -0.15 -5.27 3.38
CA ARG A 93 1.19 -5.83 3.59
C ARG A 93 2.16 -5.26 2.59
#